data_AF-M6V904-F1
#
_entry.id   AF-M6V904-F1
#
_cell.length_a   1.000
_cell.length_b   1.000
_cell.length_c   1.000
_cell.angle_alpha   90.00
_cell.angle_beta   90.00
_cell.angle_gamma   90.00
#
_symmetry.space_group_name_H-M   'P 1'
#
loop_
_entity.id
_entity.type
_entity.pdbx_description
1 polymer ?
#
loop_
_entity_poly.entity_id
_entity_poly.type
_entity_poly.pdbx_seq_one_letter_code
_entity_poly.pdbx_strand_id
1 'polypeptide(L)'
;MIVKLPIPFDGIDSVDVKAPSPDAITRARSEAIAKRIIQAATVILKDVVYVDDKPLGDNVKKIPFRSADYIIMQAFDKASKIAKHFDGSSYCTICGKENFHTRQGEDDNRILLDNFNVNFLPGSDVNFTIATVSEKESEDMFVEPFGGESQDDFERRKKCLTFHRLGKEGEDILEITSMTFRPHTIEDMVKAVKTAKTPKALNDLLYFDLLVDCDFTWSGSDDEIEDVRDIKNKFAHRPDRLFQFSHISYYDKVYEKLYEYGIQSTEVVCDHCRNEYEFELPFENFFVYALRPNLGSKLTEKKK
;
A
#
# COMPACT_ATOMS: atom_id res chain seq x y z
N MET A 1 -28.00 4.16 -4.18
CA MET A 1 -27.36 5.47 -4.38
C MET A 1 -25.99 5.22 -5.01
N ILE A 2 -25.70 5.86 -6.14
CA ILE A 2 -24.43 5.76 -6.87
C ILE A 2 -23.60 7.00 -6.50
N VAL A 3 -22.29 6.84 -6.23
CA VAL A 3 -21.37 7.99 -6.14
C VAL A 3 -20.35 7.85 -7.25
N LYS A 4 -20.09 8.97 -7.93
CA LYS A 4 -19.06 9.08 -8.94
C LYS A 4 -17.76 9.51 -8.27
N LEU A 5 -16.71 8.70 -8.42
CA LEU A 5 -15.38 8.98 -7.88
C LEU A 5 -14.39 9.30 -9.00
N PRO A 6 -13.58 10.36 -8.90
CA PRO A 6 -12.56 10.69 -9.89
C PRO A 6 -11.33 9.79 -9.71
N ILE A 7 -11.37 8.59 -10.29
CA ILE A 7 -10.29 7.60 -10.20
C ILE A 7 -9.72 7.40 -11.61
N PRO A 8 -8.66 8.14 -11.98
CA PRO A 8 -8.08 8.04 -13.31
C PRO A 8 -7.23 6.76 -13.44
N PHE A 9 -7.52 5.92 -14.44
CA PHE A 9 -6.69 4.76 -14.83
C PHE A 9 -7.09 4.24 -16.21
N ASP A 10 -6.15 3.73 -17.02
CA ASP A 10 -6.44 3.04 -18.30
C ASP A 10 -7.39 3.80 -19.25
N GLY A 11 -7.30 5.14 -19.28
CA GLY A 11 -8.18 6.00 -20.08
C GLY A 11 -9.59 6.24 -19.51
N ILE A 12 -9.85 5.80 -18.28
CA ILE A 12 -11.06 6.07 -17.51
C ILE A 12 -10.75 7.21 -16.53
N ASP A 13 -11.55 8.28 -16.55
CA ASP A 13 -11.35 9.43 -15.65
C ASP A 13 -12.10 9.31 -14.31
N SER A 14 -13.16 8.51 -14.31
CA SER A 14 -14.04 8.35 -13.14
C SER A 14 -14.81 7.04 -13.17
N VAL A 15 -15.19 6.59 -11.98
CA VAL A 15 -15.97 5.36 -11.78
C VAL A 15 -17.21 5.62 -10.94
N ASP A 16 -18.26 4.89 -11.25
CA ASP A 16 -19.50 4.87 -10.47
C ASP A 16 -19.45 3.74 -9.44
N VAL A 17 -19.66 4.08 -8.17
CA VAL A 17 -19.55 3.17 -7.03
C VAL A 17 -20.89 2.95 -6.35
N LYS A 18 -21.28 1.68 -6.24
CA LYS A 18 -22.50 1.19 -5.58
C LYS A 18 -22.20 0.51 -4.25
N ALA A 19 -23.23 0.30 -3.44
CA ALA A 19 -23.09 -0.54 -2.25
C ALA A 19 -22.93 -2.02 -2.66
N PRO A 20 -22.09 -2.80 -1.97
CA PRO A 20 -21.88 -4.21 -2.28
C PRO A 20 -23.13 -5.06 -2.04
N SER A 21 -23.33 -6.04 -2.93
CA SER A 21 -24.39 -7.03 -2.82
C SER A 21 -24.11 -8.02 -1.67
N PRO A 22 -25.15 -8.60 -1.03
CA PRO A 22 -24.96 -9.61 0.03
C PRO A 22 -24.16 -10.84 -0.42
N ASP A 23 -24.32 -11.21 -1.69
CA ASP A 23 -23.60 -12.32 -2.32
C ASP A 23 -22.10 -11.99 -2.49
N ALA A 24 -21.77 -10.78 -2.96
CA ALA A 24 -20.38 -10.31 -3.03
C ALA A 24 -19.73 -10.25 -1.65
N ILE A 25 -20.43 -9.74 -0.62
CA ILE A 25 -19.93 -9.72 0.77
C ILE A 25 -19.64 -11.16 1.25
N THR A 26 -20.51 -12.11 0.94
CA THR A 26 -20.37 -13.50 1.38
C THR A 26 -19.15 -14.15 0.73
N ARG A 27 -18.98 -13.98 -0.59
CA ARG A 27 -17.79 -14.46 -1.31
C ARG A 27 -16.51 -13.79 -0.83
N ALA A 28 -16.51 -12.47 -0.65
CA ALA A 28 -15.37 -11.73 -0.14
C ALA A 28 -14.99 -12.20 1.27
N ARG A 29 -15.96 -12.48 2.14
CA ARG A 29 -15.70 -13.06 3.46
C ARG A 29 -15.04 -14.43 3.36
N SER A 30 -15.51 -15.32 2.48
CA SER A 30 -14.89 -16.63 2.27
C SER A 30 -13.41 -16.51 1.86
N GLU A 31 -13.09 -15.58 0.96
CA GLU A 31 -11.72 -15.28 0.55
C GLU A 31 -10.89 -14.70 1.71
N ALA A 32 -11.46 -13.77 2.49
CA ALA A 32 -10.80 -13.17 3.63
C ALA A 32 -10.49 -14.20 4.75
N ILE A 33 -11.40 -15.14 5.01
CA ILE A 33 -11.17 -16.25 5.96
C ILE A 33 -10.00 -17.14 5.49
N ALA A 34 -9.85 -17.31 4.18
CA ALA A 34 -8.70 -18.01 3.59
C ALA A 34 -7.41 -17.17 3.57
N LYS A 35 -7.40 -15.99 4.25
CA LYS A 35 -6.29 -15.02 4.28
C LYS A 35 -5.92 -14.46 2.89
N ARG A 36 -6.87 -14.45 1.95
CA ARG A 36 -6.71 -13.96 0.58
C ARG A 36 -7.33 -12.57 0.44
N ILE A 37 -6.77 -11.59 1.14
CA ILE A 37 -7.37 -10.24 1.26
C ILE A 37 -7.49 -9.52 -0.08
N ILE A 38 -6.46 -9.59 -0.92
CA ILE A 38 -6.47 -8.94 -2.25
C ILE A 38 -7.55 -9.55 -3.16
N GLN A 39 -7.73 -10.88 -3.11
CA GLN A 39 -8.79 -11.57 -3.84
C GLN A 39 -10.17 -11.19 -3.30
N ALA A 40 -10.31 -11.10 -1.98
CA ALA A 40 -11.55 -10.65 -1.34
C ALA A 40 -11.91 -9.21 -1.72
N ALA A 41 -10.95 -8.28 -1.73
CA ALA A 41 -11.12 -6.92 -2.20
C ALA A 41 -11.54 -6.88 -3.69
N THR A 42 -10.88 -7.70 -4.53
CA THR A 42 -11.24 -7.83 -5.95
C THR A 42 -12.70 -8.28 -6.14
N VAL A 43 -13.19 -9.21 -5.33
CA VAL A 43 -14.59 -9.66 -5.38
C VAL A 43 -15.56 -8.50 -5.12
N ILE A 44 -15.27 -7.65 -4.12
CA ILE A 44 -16.09 -6.46 -3.83
C ILE A 44 -16.03 -5.48 -5.00
N LEU A 45 -14.83 -5.15 -5.50
CA LEU A 45 -14.65 -4.18 -6.57
C LEU A 45 -15.41 -4.56 -7.85
N LYS A 46 -15.39 -5.84 -8.24
CA LYS A 46 -16.15 -6.34 -9.39
C LYS A 46 -17.66 -6.11 -9.28
N ASP A 47 -18.18 -6.12 -8.07
CA ASP A 47 -19.60 -5.96 -7.78
C ASP A 47 -20.01 -4.48 -7.72
N VAL A 48 -19.12 -3.62 -7.22
CA VAL A 48 -19.44 -2.22 -6.88
C VAL A 48 -19.01 -1.19 -7.92
N VAL A 49 -18.05 -1.49 -8.79
CA VAL A 49 -17.44 -0.53 -9.73
C VAL A 49 -18.07 -0.62 -11.12
N TYR A 50 -18.55 0.52 -11.62
CA TYR A 50 -19.16 0.68 -12.93
C TYR A 50 -18.51 1.83 -13.70
N VAL A 51 -18.51 1.72 -15.03
CA VAL A 51 -18.15 2.79 -15.98
C VAL A 51 -19.23 2.80 -17.04
N ASP A 52 -19.81 3.98 -17.31
CA ASP A 52 -20.92 4.15 -18.25
C ASP A 52 -22.07 3.15 -18.01
N ASP A 53 -22.49 3.05 -16.74
CA ASP A 53 -23.52 2.13 -16.24
C ASP A 53 -23.24 0.62 -16.41
N LYS A 54 -22.04 0.23 -16.87
CA LYS A 54 -21.64 -1.16 -17.05
C LYS A 54 -20.66 -1.59 -15.97
N PRO A 55 -20.77 -2.84 -15.45
CA PRO A 55 -19.80 -3.34 -14.48
C PRO A 55 -18.42 -3.39 -15.13
N LEU A 56 -17.40 -2.91 -14.41
CA LEU A 56 -16.03 -2.88 -14.93
C LEU A 56 -15.44 -4.29 -15.11
N GLY A 57 -15.96 -5.29 -14.39
CA GLY A 57 -15.56 -6.69 -14.54
C GLY A 57 -14.11 -6.93 -14.13
N ASP A 58 -13.37 -7.73 -14.89
CA ASP A 58 -11.96 -8.04 -14.57
C ASP A 58 -11.02 -6.82 -14.66
N ASN A 59 -11.42 -5.76 -15.35
CA ASN A 59 -10.62 -4.54 -15.48
C ASN A 59 -10.45 -3.80 -14.14
N VAL A 60 -11.22 -4.14 -13.09
CA VAL A 60 -10.97 -3.64 -11.73
C VAL A 60 -9.54 -3.92 -11.26
N LYS A 61 -8.88 -4.95 -11.81
CA LYS A 61 -7.50 -5.29 -11.45
C LYS A 61 -6.50 -4.22 -11.86
N LYS A 62 -6.84 -3.38 -12.84
CA LYS A 62 -6.02 -2.25 -13.30
C LYS A 62 -6.14 -1.01 -12.42
N ILE A 63 -7.10 -0.99 -11.49
CA ILE A 63 -7.25 0.10 -10.54
C ILE A 63 -5.99 0.14 -9.65
N PRO A 64 -5.38 1.33 -9.43
CA PRO A 64 -4.32 1.49 -8.45
C PRO A 64 -4.75 0.97 -7.08
N PHE A 65 -3.90 0.19 -6.41
CA PHE A 65 -4.28 -0.59 -5.22
C PHE A 65 -4.92 0.27 -4.13
N ARG A 66 -4.33 1.44 -3.85
CA ARG A 66 -4.86 2.36 -2.83
C ARG A 66 -6.11 3.13 -3.27
N SER A 67 -6.31 3.37 -4.57
CA SER A 67 -7.61 3.83 -5.08
C SER A 67 -8.70 2.78 -4.86
N ALA A 68 -8.32 1.50 -4.84
CA ALA A 68 -9.23 0.42 -4.50
C ALA A 68 -9.66 0.47 -3.03
N ASP A 69 -8.75 0.81 -2.11
CA ASP A 69 -9.08 1.04 -0.69
C ASP A 69 -10.16 2.13 -0.56
N TYR A 70 -9.97 3.26 -1.24
CA TYR A 70 -10.93 4.37 -1.25
C TYR A 70 -12.30 3.96 -1.79
N ILE A 71 -12.32 3.29 -2.95
CA ILE A 71 -13.56 2.79 -3.56
C ILE A 71 -14.29 1.85 -2.59
N ILE A 72 -13.56 0.94 -1.95
CA ILE A 72 -14.13 -0.03 -1.01
C ILE A 72 -14.71 0.68 0.21
N MET A 73 -14.02 1.67 0.78
CA MET A 73 -14.55 2.48 1.88
C MET A 73 -15.83 3.20 1.48
N GLN A 74 -15.85 3.86 0.31
CA GLN A 74 -17.04 4.55 -0.20
C GLN A 74 -18.20 3.60 -0.51
N ALA A 75 -17.91 2.37 -0.93
CA ALA A 75 -18.91 1.33 -1.12
C ALA A 75 -19.47 0.83 0.22
N PHE A 76 -18.60 0.72 1.24
CA PHE A 76 -18.90 0.19 2.56
C PHE A 76 -19.66 1.19 3.45
N ASP A 77 -19.33 2.47 3.42
CA ASP A 77 -20.07 3.53 4.13
C ASP A 77 -21.59 3.48 3.80
N LYS A 78 -21.90 3.20 2.53
CA LYS A 78 -23.29 3.08 2.04
C LYS A 78 -23.96 1.75 2.34
N ALA A 79 -23.21 0.73 2.76
CA ALA A 79 -23.77 -0.57 3.08
C ALA A 79 -24.33 -0.58 4.50
N SER A 80 -25.66 -0.55 4.62
CA SER A 80 -26.32 -0.60 5.94
C SER A 80 -26.14 -1.92 6.70
N LYS A 81 -25.74 -2.99 5.99
CA LYS A 81 -25.68 -4.37 6.51
C LYS A 81 -24.30 -4.77 7.05
N ILE A 82 -23.30 -3.93 6.89
CA ILE A 82 -21.92 -4.24 7.29
C ILE A 82 -21.53 -3.51 8.58
N ALA A 83 -20.49 -3.99 9.25
CA ALA A 83 -20.02 -3.38 10.49
C ALA A 83 -19.63 -1.91 10.25
N LYS A 84 -20.11 -1.01 11.12
CA LYS A 84 -19.78 0.43 11.10
C LYS A 84 -18.76 0.84 12.15
N HIS A 85 -18.38 -0.08 13.03
CA HIS A 85 -17.51 0.17 14.15
C HIS A 85 -16.37 -0.85 14.14
N PHE A 86 -15.15 -0.38 14.34
CA PHE A 86 -13.98 -1.21 14.60
C PHE A 86 -13.98 -1.66 16.07
N ASP A 87 -13.83 -2.96 16.27
CA ASP A 87 -13.74 -3.58 17.60
C ASP A 87 -12.35 -4.22 17.71
N GLY A 88 -11.49 -3.74 18.61
CA GLY A 88 -10.09 -4.15 18.64
C GLY A 88 -9.26 -3.40 19.67
N SER A 89 -7.94 -3.47 19.55
CA SER A 89 -7.02 -2.70 20.39
C SER A 89 -6.15 -1.75 19.57
N SER A 90 -5.65 -0.72 20.24
CA SER A 90 -4.68 0.22 19.71
C SER A 90 -3.61 0.53 20.75
N TYR A 91 -2.43 0.90 20.31
CA TYR A 91 -1.31 1.19 21.19
C TYR A 91 -1.10 2.70 21.30
N CYS A 92 -1.18 3.27 22.51
CA CYS A 92 -0.91 4.68 22.71
C CYS A 92 0.59 4.96 22.61
N THR A 93 0.98 5.75 21.60
CA THR A 93 2.37 6.13 21.34
C THR A 93 2.97 7.04 22.42
N ILE A 94 2.12 7.68 23.25
CA ILE A 94 2.55 8.60 24.30
C ILE A 94 2.90 7.87 25.61
N CYS A 95 2.01 7.00 26.10
CA CYS A 95 2.20 6.32 27.40
C CYS A 95 2.55 4.83 27.29
N GLY A 96 2.60 4.29 26.07
CA GLY A 96 2.96 2.90 25.79
C GLY A 96 1.96 1.87 26.30
N LYS A 97 0.70 2.27 26.53
CA LYS A 97 -0.38 1.38 26.99
C LYS A 97 -1.30 0.99 25.85
N GLU A 98 -1.80 -0.24 25.93
CA GLU A 98 -2.83 -0.75 25.03
C GLU A 98 -4.21 -0.23 25.45
N ASN A 99 -5.00 0.23 24.49
CA ASN A 99 -6.38 0.70 24.65
C ASN A 99 -7.31 -0.27 23.93
N PHE A 100 -8.43 -0.62 24.55
CA PHE A 100 -9.41 -1.57 24.01
C PHE A 100 -10.68 -0.85 23.56
N HIS A 101 -10.94 -0.88 22.26
CA HIS A 101 -12.10 -0.30 21.59
C HIS A 101 -13.19 -1.38 21.49
N THR A 102 -14.06 -1.45 22.49
CA THR A 102 -15.07 -2.50 22.63
C THR A 102 -16.38 -1.90 23.10
N ARG A 103 -17.51 -2.47 22.70
CA ARG A 103 -18.81 -2.00 23.22
C ARG A 103 -18.92 -2.38 24.70
N GLN A 104 -18.83 -1.42 25.62
CA GLN A 104 -18.95 -1.66 27.06
C GLN A 104 -20.17 -0.96 27.66
N GLY A 105 -21.26 -1.71 27.85
CA GLY A 105 -22.46 -1.19 28.52
C GLY A 105 -23.18 -0.11 27.70
N GLU A 106 -23.44 1.04 28.30
CA GLU A 106 -24.08 2.20 27.64
C GLU A 106 -23.08 3.07 26.85
N ASP A 107 -21.78 2.95 27.11
CA ASP A 107 -20.72 3.68 26.42
C ASP A 107 -20.16 2.85 25.25
N ASP A 108 -20.21 3.41 24.04
CA ASP A 108 -19.61 2.81 22.85
C ASP A 108 -18.34 3.58 22.49
N ASN A 109 -17.19 3.06 22.92
CA ASN A 109 -15.87 3.64 22.61
C ASN A 109 -15.25 3.06 21.33
N ARG A 110 -16.01 2.28 20.55
CA ARG A 110 -15.52 1.70 19.30
C ARG A 110 -15.32 2.79 18.26
N ILE A 111 -14.24 2.67 17.48
CA ILE A 111 -13.91 3.65 16.45
C ILE A 111 -14.90 3.49 15.29
N LEU A 112 -15.55 4.60 14.93
CA LEU A 112 -16.43 4.62 13.77
C LEU A 112 -15.61 4.45 12.48
N LEU A 113 -16.03 3.52 11.63
CA LEU A 113 -15.33 3.20 10.39
C LEU A 113 -15.49 4.29 9.32
N ASP A 114 -16.47 5.18 9.47
CA ASP A 114 -16.68 6.35 8.60
C ASP A 114 -15.84 7.58 9.02
N ASN A 115 -15.18 7.55 10.19
CA ASN A 115 -14.21 8.58 10.60
C ASN A 115 -12.87 8.47 9.86
N PHE A 116 -12.61 7.33 9.23
CA PHE A 116 -11.40 7.16 8.43
C PHE A 116 -11.54 7.93 7.13
N ASN A 117 -10.73 8.98 6.98
CA ASN A 117 -10.59 9.73 5.75
C ASN A 117 -9.59 9.05 4.82
N VAL A 118 -9.58 9.45 3.54
CA VAL A 118 -8.59 8.98 2.57
C VAL A 118 -7.93 10.17 1.91
N ASN A 119 -6.59 10.16 1.85
CA ASN A 119 -5.83 11.12 1.06
C ASN A 119 -6.16 10.92 -0.43
N PHE A 120 -6.72 11.96 -1.06
CA PHE A 120 -6.94 12.01 -2.50
C PHE A 120 -5.95 12.98 -3.14
N LEU A 121 -5.22 12.56 -4.18
CA LEU A 121 -4.61 13.51 -5.12
C LEU A 121 -5.35 13.45 -6.47
N PRO A 122 -5.69 14.61 -7.05
CA PRO A 122 -6.17 14.67 -8.42
C PRO A 122 -5.03 14.48 -9.42
N GLY A 123 -5.14 13.51 -10.32
CA GLY A 123 -4.25 13.43 -11.50
C GLY A 123 -4.06 12.03 -12.05
N SER A 124 -3.92 11.92 -13.38
CA SER A 124 -3.64 10.68 -14.13
C SER A 124 -2.16 10.36 -14.29
N ASP A 125 -1.27 11.35 -14.07
CA ASP A 125 0.19 11.19 -14.11
C ASP A 125 0.74 11.04 -12.69
N VAL A 126 0.56 9.84 -12.15
CA VAL A 126 0.94 9.49 -10.77
C VAL A 126 2.28 8.75 -10.74
N ASN A 127 3.02 8.76 -11.86
CA ASN A 127 4.38 8.28 -11.85
C ASN A 127 5.20 9.16 -10.90
N PHE A 128 6.01 8.54 -10.06
CA PHE A 128 6.88 9.27 -9.17
C PHE A 128 8.32 8.88 -9.45
N THR A 129 9.19 9.88 -9.43
CA THR A 129 10.62 9.71 -9.65
C THR A 129 11.36 9.89 -8.33
N ILE A 130 12.26 8.97 -8.04
CA ILE A 130 13.19 9.06 -6.92
C ILE A 130 14.58 9.19 -7.52
N ALA A 131 15.16 10.38 -7.34
CA ALA A 131 16.56 10.61 -7.64
C ALA A 131 17.43 10.01 -6.53
N THR A 132 18.52 9.35 -6.92
CA THR A 132 19.58 8.99 -5.98
C THR A 132 20.31 10.26 -5.57
N VAL A 133 20.40 10.48 -4.27
CA VAL A 133 21.23 11.51 -3.64
C VAL A 133 22.69 11.19 -3.93
N SER A 134 23.39 12.11 -4.59
CA SER A 134 24.83 11.99 -4.79
C SER A 134 25.58 12.32 -3.49
N GLU A 135 26.75 11.69 -3.28
CA GLU A 135 27.62 11.98 -2.11
C GLU A 135 27.97 13.47 -2.00
N LYS A 136 28.04 14.18 -3.14
CA LYS A 136 28.33 15.62 -3.21
C LYS A 136 27.18 16.52 -2.75
N GLU A 137 25.94 16.05 -2.82
CA GLU A 137 24.73 16.86 -2.56
C GLU A 137 24.19 16.70 -1.15
N SER A 138 24.61 15.67 -0.41
CA SER A 138 24.23 15.47 0.99
C SER A 138 25.34 14.76 1.76
N GLU A 139 26.55 15.31 1.74
CA GLU A 139 27.74 14.76 2.41
C GLU A 139 27.42 14.24 3.81
N ASP A 140 26.65 14.99 4.61
CA ASP A 140 26.22 14.63 5.98
C ASP A 140 25.59 13.24 6.10
N MET A 141 24.88 12.76 5.07
CA MET A 141 24.30 11.41 5.03
C MET A 141 25.35 10.30 4.81
N PHE A 142 26.55 10.65 4.32
CA PHE A 142 27.64 9.74 3.96
C PHE A 142 28.82 9.79 4.94
N VAL A 143 28.94 10.83 5.79
CA VAL A 143 30.12 11.01 6.66
C VAL A 143 29.96 10.42 8.07
N GLU A 144 28.75 10.32 8.63
CA GLU A 144 28.56 9.94 10.04
C GLU A 144 27.67 8.69 10.22
N PRO A 145 28.02 7.80 11.19
CA PRO A 145 27.14 6.72 11.62
C PRO A 145 25.84 7.27 12.24
N PHE A 146 24.71 6.60 12.02
CA PHE A 146 23.49 6.92 12.76
C PHE A 146 23.65 6.61 14.25
N GLY A 147 22.88 7.28 15.10
CA GLY A 147 22.88 7.01 16.54
C GLY A 147 22.59 5.54 16.84
N GLY A 148 23.63 4.80 17.29
CA GLY A 148 23.55 3.35 17.56
C GLY A 148 23.91 2.43 16.40
N GLU A 149 24.30 2.96 15.23
CA GLU A 149 24.79 2.17 14.09
C GLU A 149 26.19 1.60 14.39
N SER A 150 26.41 0.33 14.09
CA SER A 150 27.74 -0.29 14.25
C SER A 150 28.69 0.16 13.12
N GLN A 151 30.00 0.14 13.37
CA GLN A 151 30.99 0.48 12.33
C GLN A 151 30.87 -0.45 11.10
N ASP A 152 30.53 -1.73 11.30
CA ASP A 152 30.32 -2.68 10.21
C ASP A 152 29.08 -2.34 9.38
N ASP A 153 27.99 -1.90 10.02
CA ASP A 153 26.77 -1.46 9.34
C ASP A 153 27.01 -0.14 8.61
N PHE A 154 27.77 0.77 9.19
CA PHE A 154 28.19 2.03 8.58
C PHE A 154 29.04 1.80 7.30
N GLU A 155 30.03 0.90 7.36
CA GLU A 155 30.87 0.55 6.21
C GLU A 155 30.09 -0.24 5.15
N ARG A 156 29.11 -1.07 5.54
CA ARG A 156 28.18 -1.71 4.60
C ARG A 156 27.27 -0.70 3.93
N ARG A 157 26.74 0.26 4.69
CA ARG A 157 25.92 1.35 4.18
C ARG A 157 26.69 2.17 3.15
N LYS A 158 27.93 2.58 3.43
CA LYS A 158 28.79 3.26 2.43
C LYS A 158 28.97 2.47 1.14
N LYS A 159 29.20 1.16 1.23
CA LYS A 159 29.39 0.24 0.08
C LYS A 159 28.12 -0.07 -0.70
N CYS A 160 26.96 0.01 -0.06
CA CYS A 160 25.69 -0.20 -0.71
C CYS A 160 25.08 1.15 -1.18
N LEU A 161 25.52 2.30 -0.63
CA LEU A 161 25.21 3.67 -1.07
C LEU A 161 25.96 4.02 -2.35
N THR A 162 27.10 3.38 -2.54
CA THR A 162 27.71 3.25 -3.85
C THR A 162 26.95 2.18 -4.63
N PHE A 163 26.41 2.61 -5.78
CA PHE A 163 26.22 1.89 -7.02
C PHE A 163 26.19 0.35 -6.99
N HIS A 164 25.22 -0.23 -7.71
CA HIS A 164 25.25 -1.64 -8.09
C HIS A 164 26.40 -1.92 -9.06
N ARG A 165 27.60 -2.09 -8.53
CA ARG A 165 28.60 -2.97 -9.12
C ARG A 165 28.05 -4.38 -9.04
N LEU A 166 27.29 -4.78 -10.06
CA LEU A 166 27.01 -6.18 -10.32
C LEU A 166 28.23 -6.85 -10.95
N GLY A 167 29.31 -6.84 -10.18
CA GLY A 167 30.47 -7.65 -10.40
C GLY A 167 31.79 -7.14 -9.81
N LYS A 168 32.83 -7.99 -9.83
CA LYS A 168 34.18 -7.69 -9.38
C LYS A 168 34.89 -6.72 -10.35
N GLU A 169 36.07 -6.21 -9.98
CA GLU A 169 36.95 -5.52 -10.96
C GLU A 169 37.10 -6.40 -12.22
N GLY A 170 36.61 -5.90 -13.36
CA GLY A 170 36.52 -6.65 -14.63
C GLY A 170 35.13 -7.17 -15.01
N GLU A 171 34.07 -6.83 -14.26
CA GLU A 171 32.68 -7.17 -14.57
C GLU A 171 31.82 -5.93 -14.91
N ASP A 172 30.68 -6.18 -15.53
CA ASP A 172 29.63 -5.24 -15.92
C ASP A 172 29.05 -4.43 -14.73
N ILE A 173 28.87 -3.12 -14.88
CA ILE A 173 28.37 -2.24 -13.80
C ILE A 173 27.14 -1.48 -14.31
N LEU A 174 26.02 -1.58 -13.56
CA LEU A 174 24.82 -0.78 -13.77
C LEU A 174 24.68 0.24 -12.64
N GLU A 175 24.69 1.50 -13.02
CA GLU A 175 24.66 2.63 -12.10
C GLU A 175 23.37 3.42 -12.32
N ILE A 176 22.38 3.29 -11.43
CA ILE A 176 21.10 4.00 -11.56
C ILE A 176 21.15 5.29 -10.75
N THR A 177 20.87 6.44 -11.39
CA THR A 177 20.86 7.76 -10.76
C THR A 177 19.45 8.29 -10.49
N SER A 178 18.44 7.78 -11.20
CA SER A 178 17.04 8.06 -10.90
C SER A 178 16.17 6.86 -11.27
N MET A 179 15.05 6.68 -10.57
CA MET A 179 14.07 5.65 -10.88
C MET A 179 12.69 6.25 -10.89
N THR A 180 11.95 6.01 -11.96
CA THR A 180 10.55 6.39 -12.11
C THR A 180 9.68 5.15 -12.01
N PHE A 181 8.73 5.20 -11.09
CA PHE A 181 7.80 4.12 -10.83
C PHE A 181 6.39 4.56 -11.18
N ARG A 182 5.61 3.64 -11.75
CA ARG A 182 4.16 3.81 -11.83
C ARG A 182 3.48 3.35 -10.54
N PRO A 183 2.24 3.79 -10.26
CA PRO A 183 1.44 3.23 -9.19
C PRO A 183 1.27 1.72 -9.34
N HIS A 184 1.27 1.01 -8.21
CA HIS A 184 0.88 -0.41 -8.21
C HIS A 184 -0.61 -0.57 -8.32
N THR A 185 -1.02 -1.50 -9.16
CA THR A 185 -2.40 -1.94 -9.35
C THR A 185 -2.70 -3.15 -8.49
N ILE A 186 -3.98 -3.52 -8.40
CA ILE A 186 -4.39 -4.78 -7.77
C ILE A 186 -3.73 -5.97 -8.46
N GLU A 187 -3.57 -5.92 -9.79
CA GLU A 187 -2.88 -6.97 -10.55
C GLU A 187 -1.44 -7.18 -10.10
N ASP A 188 -0.69 -6.08 -9.89
CA ASP A 188 0.70 -6.12 -9.41
C ASP A 188 0.78 -6.78 -8.03
N MET A 189 -0.12 -6.40 -7.12
CA MET A 189 -0.21 -7.00 -5.79
C MET A 189 -0.51 -8.49 -5.85
N VAL A 190 -1.46 -8.91 -6.70
CA VAL A 190 -1.78 -10.34 -6.89
C VAL A 190 -0.58 -11.10 -7.43
N LYS A 191 0.18 -10.51 -8.37
CA LYS A 191 1.38 -11.14 -8.96
C LYS A 191 2.50 -11.28 -7.93
N ALA A 192 2.77 -10.23 -7.15
CA ALA A 192 3.82 -10.21 -6.13
C ALA A 192 3.52 -11.19 -4.98
N VAL A 193 2.30 -11.16 -4.43
CA VAL A 193 1.87 -12.02 -3.30
C VAL A 193 1.92 -13.52 -3.65
N LYS A 194 1.68 -13.89 -4.92
CA LYS A 194 1.78 -15.30 -5.36
C LYS A 194 3.20 -15.85 -5.31
N THR A 195 4.20 -14.99 -5.46
CA THR A 195 5.59 -15.39 -5.71
C THR A 195 6.47 -15.17 -4.48
N ALA A 196 6.19 -14.10 -3.74
CA ALA A 196 6.98 -13.70 -2.59
C ALA A 196 6.80 -14.63 -1.39
N LYS A 197 7.90 -14.96 -0.71
CA LYS A 197 7.91 -15.76 0.53
C LYS A 197 8.19 -14.92 1.78
N THR A 198 8.65 -13.69 1.60
CA THR A 198 8.98 -12.76 2.70
C THR A 198 8.49 -11.36 2.33
N PRO A 199 8.25 -10.48 3.33
CA PRO A 199 7.86 -9.08 3.06
C PRO A 199 8.90 -8.34 2.21
N LYS A 200 10.20 -8.55 2.48
CA LYS A 200 11.27 -7.97 1.66
C LYS A 200 11.17 -8.43 0.20
N ALA A 201 11.04 -9.74 -0.04
CA ALA A 201 10.92 -10.27 -1.40
C ALA A 201 9.66 -9.78 -2.10
N LEU A 202 8.57 -9.55 -1.36
CA LEU A 202 7.35 -8.97 -1.91
C LEU A 202 7.60 -7.56 -2.42
N ASN A 203 8.25 -6.71 -1.62
CA ASN A 203 8.54 -5.34 -1.99
C ASN A 203 9.54 -5.26 -3.14
N ASP A 204 10.60 -6.07 -3.11
CA ASP A 204 11.59 -6.13 -4.19
C ASP A 204 10.94 -6.52 -5.53
N LEU A 205 10.08 -7.56 -5.52
CA LEU A 205 9.35 -8.00 -6.71
C LEU A 205 8.36 -6.93 -7.20
N LEU A 206 7.64 -6.30 -6.27
CA LEU A 206 6.69 -5.26 -6.59
C LEU A 206 7.40 -4.07 -7.24
N TYR A 207 8.42 -3.49 -6.59
CA TYR A 207 9.14 -2.33 -7.10
C TYR A 207 9.80 -2.59 -8.45
N PHE A 208 10.34 -3.80 -8.65
CA PHE A 208 10.86 -4.24 -9.94
C PHE A 208 9.82 -4.18 -11.04
N ASP A 209 8.61 -4.69 -10.78
CA ASP A 209 7.53 -4.65 -11.75
C ASP A 209 7.03 -3.23 -12.03
N LEU A 210 7.07 -2.33 -11.04
CA LEU A 210 6.62 -0.94 -11.15
C LEU A 210 7.61 0.02 -11.79
N LEU A 211 8.91 -0.33 -11.83
CA LEU A 211 9.91 0.48 -12.51
C LEU A 211 9.56 0.59 -14.00
N VAL A 212 9.34 1.83 -14.46
CA VAL A 212 8.94 2.16 -15.83
C VAL A 212 9.96 3.03 -16.56
N ASP A 213 10.87 3.68 -15.83
CA ASP A 213 11.97 4.43 -16.39
C ASP A 213 13.10 4.59 -15.37
N CYS A 214 14.31 4.84 -15.82
CA CYS A 214 15.44 5.15 -14.96
C CYS A 214 16.55 5.88 -15.73
N ASP A 215 17.17 6.86 -15.10
CA ASP A 215 18.46 7.38 -15.55
C ASP A 215 19.56 6.43 -15.06
N PHE A 216 20.45 5.99 -15.96
CA PHE A 216 21.54 5.09 -15.60
C PHE A 216 22.80 5.25 -16.47
N THR A 217 23.92 4.78 -15.93
CA THR A 217 25.18 4.53 -16.64
C THR A 217 25.49 3.04 -16.65
N TRP A 218 25.97 2.53 -17.79
CA TRP A 218 26.34 1.14 -17.98
C TRP A 218 27.80 1.05 -18.39
N SER A 219 28.58 0.18 -17.73
CA SER A 219 29.99 -0.04 -18.04
C SER A 219 30.30 -1.44 -18.58
N GLY A 220 29.27 -2.23 -18.88
CA GLY A 220 29.43 -3.52 -19.55
C GLY A 220 29.51 -3.32 -21.07
N SER A 221 29.20 -4.35 -21.85
CA SER A 221 29.21 -4.20 -23.31
C SER A 221 28.12 -3.23 -23.80
N ASP A 222 28.47 -2.30 -24.68
CA ASP A 222 27.63 -1.16 -25.10
C ASP A 222 26.29 -1.57 -25.77
N ASP A 223 26.13 -2.84 -26.17
CA ASP A 223 24.97 -3.34 -26.91
C ASP A 223 23.92 -4.05 -26.04
N GLU A 224 24.12 -4.13 -24.71
CA GLU A 224 23.29 -4.99 -23.84
C GLU A 224 22.15 -4.29 -23.11
N ILE A 225 22.26 -2.98 -22.86
CA ILE A 225 21.27 -2.24 -22.07
C ILE A 225 21.06 -0.86 -22.68
N GLU A 226 19.92 -0.67 -23.35
CA GLU A 226 19.50 0.64 -23.86
C GLU A 226 18.42 1.28 -22.99
N ASP A 227 17.56 0.46 -22.38
CA ASP A 227 16.40 0.94 -21.63
C ASP A 227 16.11 0.12 -20.35
N VAL A 228 15.08 0.56 -19.62
CA VAL A 228 14.60 -0.13 -18.41
C VAL A 228 14.13 -1.57 -18.70
N ARG A 229 13.67 -1.86 -19.93
CA ARG A 229 13.20 -3.19 -20.30
C ARG A 229 14.39 -4.14 -20.41
N ASP A 230 15.51 -3.69 -20.96
CA ASP A 230 16.75 -4.47 -21.00
C ASP A 230 17.31 -4.71 -19.61
N ILE A 231 17.29 -3.70 -18.73
CA ILE A 231 17.63 -3.86 -17.30
C ILE A 231 16.74 -4.96 -16.68
N LYS A 232 15.43 -4.89 -16.88
CA LYS A 232 14.50 -5.88 -16.33
C LYS A 232 14.74 -7.27 -16.92
N ASN A 233 15.09 -7.39 -18.20
CA ASN A 233 15.39 -8.68 -18.82
C ASN A 233 16.70 -9.27 -18.27
N LYS A 234 17.77 -8.45 -18.21
CA LYS A 234 19.10 -8.89 -17.76
C LYS A 234 19.11 -9.25 -16.27
N PHE A 235 18.32 -8.55 -15.45
CA PHE A 235 18.29 -8.74 -13.99
C PHE A 235 17.03 -9.46 -13.47
N ALA A 236 16.21 -10.06 -14.34
CA ALA A 236 14.96 -10.75 -13.98
C ALA A 236 15.11 -11.81 -12.88
N HIS A 237 16.27 -12.47 -12.80
CA HIS A 237 16.56 -13.52 -11.81
C HIS A 237 17.13 -13.00 -10.49
N ARG A 238 17.40 -11.70 -10.39
CA ARG A 238 17.99 -11.05 -9.20
C ARG A 238 17.30 -9.71 -8.89
N PRO A 239 15.94 -9.66 -8.82
CA PRO A 239 15.22 -8.40 -8.58
C PRO A 239 15.55 -7.79 -7.21
N ASP A 240 15.81 -8.64 -6.21
CA ASP A 240 16.24 -8.26 -4.87
C ASP A 240 17.61 -7.58 -4.82
N ARG A 241 18.41 -7.76 -5.87
CA ARG A 241 19.68 -7.08 -6.03
C ARG A 241 19.51 -5.74 -6.71
N LEU A 242 18.69 -5.64 -7.76
CA LEU A 242 18.51 -4.39 -8.50
C LEU A 242 18.12 -3.20 -7.57
N PHE A 243 17.31 -3.47 -6.54
CA PHE A 243 16.82 -2.47 -5.59
C PHE A 243 17.41 -2.59 -4.19
N GLN A 244 18.66 -3.05 -4.00
CA GLN A 244 19.29 -2.88 -2.68
C GLN A 244 19.57 -1.40 -2.44
N PHE A 245 18.54 -0.70 -2.00
CA PHE A 245 18.61 0.61 -1.42
C PHE A 245 19.30 0.46 -0.07
N SER A 246 20.55 0.87 -0.04
CA SER A 246 21.40 0.90 1.15
C SER A 246 20.98 1.90 2.21
N HIS A 247 20.27 2.93 1.77
CA HIS A 247 19.71 3.92 2.66
C HIS A 247 18.21 3.66 2.83
N ILE A 248 17.80 3.46 4.07
CA ILE A 248 16.40 3.23 4.44
C ILE A 248 15.49 4.34 3.90
N SER A 249 15.98 5.58 3.80
CA SER A 249 15.18 6.69 3.24
C SER A 249 14.76 6.51 1.79
N TYR A 250 15.48 5.76 0.95
CA TYR A 250 14.98 5.47 -0.41
C TYR A 250 13.85 4.46 -0.37
N TYR A 251 14.01 3.43 0.47
CA TYR A 251 12.94 2.48 0.71
C TYR A 251 11.71 3.19 1.28
N ASP A 252 11.88 4.08 2.25
CA ASP A 252 10.81 4.87 2.86
C ASP A 252 10.19 5.84 1.84
N LYS A 253 10.98 6.48 0.97
CA LYS A 253 10.46 7.34 -0.12
C LYS A 253 9.67 6.55 -1.16
N VAL A 254 10.17 5.39 -1.60
CA VAL A 254 9.45 4.49 -2.52
C VAL A 254 8.15 4.05 -1.86
N TYR A 255 8.23 3.63 -0.60
CA TYR A 255 7.09 3.22 0.21
C TYR A 255 6.09 4.38 0.31
N GLU A 256 6.49 5.52 0.84
CA GLU A 256 5.67 6.73 0.99
C GLU A 256 5.03 7.13 -0.33
N LYS A 257 5.75 7.12 -1.46
CA LYS A 257 5.18 7.50 -2.76
C LYS A 257 4.24 6.46 -3.36
N LEU A 258 4.49 5.17 -3.14
CA LEU A 258 3.53 4.12 -3.49
C LEU A 258 2.31 4.12 -2.59
N TYR A 259 2.45 4.65 -1.38
CA TYR A 259 1.44 4.66 -0.33
C TYR A 259 0.93 6.06 0.03
N GLU A 260 1.22 7.06 -0.81
CA GLU A 260 0.77 8.47 -0.65
C GLU A 260 -0.78 8.56 -0.63
N TYR A 261 -1.41 7.49 -1.12
CA TYR A 261 -2.85 7.25 -1.16
C TYR A 261 -3.23 6.24 -0.07
N GLY A 262 -4.23 6.53 0.77
CA GLY A 262 -4.69 5.52 1.73
C GLY A 262 -5.52 6.07 2.88
N ILE A 263 -5.98 5.13 3.72
CA ILE A 263 -6.66 5.38 4.99
C ILE A 263 -5.77 6.28 5.86
N GLN A 264 -6.24 7.49 6.16
CA GLN A 264 -5.58 8.38 7.08
C GLN A 264 -5.70 7.83 8.51
N SER A 265 -4.71 8.15 9.34
CA SER A 265 -4.83 7.96 10.78
C SER A 265 -6.05 8.72 11.31
N THR A 266 -6.72 8.15 12.30
CA THR A 266 -7.77 8.84 13.04
C THR A 266 -7.26 9.18 14.42
N GLU A 267 -7.64 10.36 14.91
CA GLU A 267 -7.31 10.77 16.27
C GLU A 267 -8.16 10.00 17.28
N VAL A 268 -7.53 9.48 18.33
CA VAL A 268 -8.17 8.74 19.42
C VAL A 268 -7.62 9.20 20.76
N VAL A 269 -8.44 9.11 21.81
CA VAL A 269 -8.06 9.49 23.18
C VAL A 269 -7.64 8.24 23.95
N CYS A 270 -6.47 8.28 24.59
CA CYS A 270 -6.02 7.17 25.44
C CYS A 270 -6.80 7.09 26.75
N ASP A 271 -7.31 5.92 27.11
CA ASP A 271 -8.04 5.68 28.36
C ASP A 271 -7.15 5.86 29.61
N HIS A 272 -5.85 5.62 29.47
CA HIS A 272 -4.89 5.68 30.58
C HIS A 272 -4.33 7.09 30.83
N CYS A 273 -3.78 7.73 29.80
CA CYS A 273 -3.12 9.04 29.97
C CYS A 273 -3.97 10.23 29.50
N ARG A 274 -5.15 9.98 28.91
CA ARG A 274 -6.09 10.98 28.39
C ARG A 274 -5.53 11.91 27.30
N ASN A 275 -4.34 11.63 26.78
CA ASN A 275 -3.80 12.33 25.62
C ASN A 275 -4.37 11.76 24.33
N GLU A 276 -4.53 12.64 23.36
CA GLU A 276 -4.85 12.31 21.97
C GLU A 276 -3.62 11.71 21.28
N TYR A 277 -3.84 10.72 20.41
CA TYR A 277 -2.82 10.14 19.56
C TYR A 277 -3.41 9.64 18.25
N GLU A 278 -2.56 9.51 17.25
CA GLU A 278 -2.95 8.98 15.94
C GLU A 278 -3.05 7.45 15.97
N PHE A 279 -4.19 6.93 15.54
CA PHE A 279 -4.41 5.51 15.31
C PHE A 279 -4.49 5.22 13.82
N GLU A 280 -3.50 4.48 13.33
CA GLU A 280 -3.48 3.94 11.97
C GLU A 280 -4.13 2.55 11.96
N LEU A 281 -5.21 2.40 11.18
CA LEU A 281 -5.86 1.11 10.95
C LEU A 281 -5.44 0.56 9.58
N PRO A 282 -4.62 -0.52 9.52
CA PRO A 282 -4.25 -1.13 8.25
C PRO A 282 -5.48 -1.54 7.44
N PHE A 283 -5.41 -1.37 6.11
CA PHE A 283 -6.53 -1.65 5.21
C PHE A 283 -7.08 -3.08 5.38
N GLU A 284 -6.21 -4.07 5.54
CA GLU A 284 -6.62 -5.46 5.71
C GLU A 284 -7.47 -5.65 6.97
N ASN A 285 -7.11 -4.96 8.05
CA ASN A 285 -7.86 -5.00 9.30
C ASN A 285 -9.21 -4.29 9.11
N PHE A 286 -9.22 -3.08 8.56
CA PHE A 286 -10.45 -2.37 8.19
C PHE A 286 -11.38 -3.28 7.37
N PHE A 287 -10.85 -3.86 6.29
CA PHE A 287 -11.62 -4.60 5.30
C PHE A 287 -12.25 -5.87 5.88
N VAL A 288 -11.47 -6.66 6.62
CA VAL A 288 -11.97 -7.88 7.28
C VAL A 288 -13.03 -7.55 8.33
N TYR A 289 -12.83 -6.47 9.09
CA TYR A 289 -13.82 -6.03 10.08
C TYR A 289 -15.09 -5.53 9.44
N ALA A 290 -14.98 -4.67 8.43
CA ALA A 290 -16.12 -4.14 7.71
C ALA A 290 -16.94 -5.26 7.07
N LEU A 291 -16.34 -6.34 6.56
CA LEU A 291 -17.10 -7.50 6.05
C LEU A 291 -18.00 -8.21 7.09
N ARG A 292 -17.91 -7.91 8.40
CA ARG A 292 -18.78 -8.48 9.44
C ARG A 292 -20.21 -7.93 9.35
N PRO A 293 -21.23 -8.66 9.84
CA PRO A 293 -22.60 -8.16 9.83
C PRO A 293 -22.74 -7.01 10.82
N ASN A 294 -23.57 -6.02 10.49
CA ASN A 294 -23.97 -5.01 11.46
C ASN A 294 -24.87 -5.62 12.54
N LEU A 295 -24.32 -5.89 13.73
CA LEU A 295 -25.09 -6.43 14.87
C LEU A 295 -26.06 -5.40 15.48
N GLY A 296 -26.02 -4.13 15.05
CA GLY A 296 -26.82 -3.02 15.58
C GLY A 296 -28.32 -3.00 15.20
N SER A 297 -28.85 -3.99 14.49
CA SER A 297 -30.26 -3.98 14.04
C SER A 297 -31.16 -5.09 14.61
N LYS A 298 -30.64 -5.98 15.47
CA LYS A 298 -31.39 -7.18 15.93
C LYS A 298 -31.84 -7.17 17.40
N LEU A 299 -31.93 -6.02 18.07
CA LEU A 299 -32.37 -5.95 19.48
C LEU A 299 -33.70 -5.20 19.73
N THR A 300 -34.49 -4.93 18.69
CA THR A 300 -35.86 -4.36 18.81
C THR A 300 -36.97 -5.34 18.43
N GLU A 301 -36.82 -6.63 18.74
CA GLU A 301 -37.96 -7.53 18.88
C GLU A 301 -37.91 -8.22 20.24
N LYS A 302 -38.25 -7.46 21.29
CA LYS A 302 -38.85 -8.08 22.47
C LYS A 302 -40.18 -8.68 22.03
N LYS A 303 -40.21 -9.99 21.77
CA LYS A 303 -41.46 -10.74 21.72
C LYS A 303 -42.16 -10.58 23.07
N LYS A 304 -43.36 -10.02 23.02
CA LYS A 304 -44.36 -10.10 24.09
C LYS A 304 -44.81 -11.54 24.28
#